data_AF-A0A3D5ASE2-F1
#
_entry.id   AF-A0A3D5ASE2-F1
#
_cell.length_a   1.000
_cell.length_b   1.000
_cell.length_c   1.000
_cell.angle_alpha   90.00
_cell.angle_beta   90.00
_cell.angle_gamma   90.00
#
_symmetry.space_group_name_H-M   'P 1'
#
loop_
_entity.id
_entity.type
_entity.pdbx_description
1 polymer ?
#
loop_
_entity_poly.entity_id
_entity_poly.type
_entity_poly.pdbx_seq_one_letter_code
_entity_poly.pdbx_strand_id
1 'polypeptide(L)'
;EYVSNYSAYPQLLTYARAHYGANATAKDTYYGFINWVNDIVRAGGKTLRMWNDGIKSGDGTINPASNIVVEYWYNYGLTPQQLLGRGHTIANESWDPTYYVLGGDKPDNAWAYETWNPELFQGGTTTNDASRNLGSNVHVWCDNPNAETEEQIAGGIKYTLRVLAQQTWGSPKPVSTYAAWVPIADAIGRAPGWPVDTPAGNLALNKPVTVSSTETANFPGTNAVDGSYGSRWASAYVDPSWIRVDLGSVVSLSRVVLRWEAAYGRGYQIQLSNDGTNWTNVYSTTTGDGGVDDLTISGSGRYLRMNGTARATSWGYSLWEIEAYGSANPNRALNRPVAVSSTETANFPGSAAVDGSGTTRWSSGYVDPSWIQVDLGSTIALNRVVLRWETAYGRAYQIQTSPDGTNWATIYSTSTGDGGVDDLTVSGSGRYLRMYGTARATSWGYSLWELEAYGN
;
A
#
# COMPACT_ATOMS: atom_id res chain seq x y z
N GLU A 1 18.41 14.54 -24.07
CA GLU A 1 19.54 13.98 -23.29
C GLU A 1 20.92 14.14 -23.91
N TYR A 2 21.04 14.30 -25.23
CA TYR A 2 22.35 14.36 -25.88
C TYR A 2 22.83 15.80 -26.12
N VAL A 3 23.77 16.29 -25.31
CA VAL A 3 24.57 17.46 -25.70
C VAL A 3 25.57 17.01 -26.75
N SER A 4 25.16 17.03 -28.02
CA SER A 4 26.05 16.81 -29.16
C SER A 4 26.65 18.12 -29.71
N ASN A 5 26.03 19.26 -29.37
CA ASN A 5 26.43 20.57 -29.87
C ASN A 5 27.44 21.28 -28.96
N TYR A 6 28.65 20.72 -28.85
CA TYR A 6 29.72 21.31 -28.05
C TYR A 6 30.18 22.69 -28.55
N SER A 7 29.97 23.02 -29.83
CA SER A 7 30.35 24.33 -30.38
C SER A 7 29.53 25.48 -29.81
N ALA A 8 28.32 25.21 -29.29
CA ALA A 8 27.54 26.20 -28.53
C ALA A 8 28.18 26.57 -27.17
N TYR A 9 29.16 25.78 -26.70
CA TYR A 9 29.79 25.92 -25.39
C TYR A 9 31.32 25.92 -25.48
N PRO A 10 31.93 26.95 -26.11
CA PRO A 10 33.39 26.99 -26.34
C PRO A 10 34.23 26.93 -25.06
N GLN A 11 33.68 27.33 -23.91
CA GLN A 11 34.33 27.21 -22.61
C GLN A 11 34.71 25.77 -22.26
N LEU A 12 33.94 24.77 -22.73
CA LEU A 12 34.25 23.36 -22.52
C LEU A 12 35.50 22.95 -23.29
N LEU A 13 35.71 23.48 -24.50
CA LEU A 13 36.92 23.23 -25.27
C LEU A 13 38.14 23.90 -24.62
N THR A 14 37.98 25.15 -24.16
CA THR A 14 39.04 25.87 -23.42
C THR A 14 39.46 25.10 -22.18
N TYR A 15 38.49 24.63 -21.38
CA TYR A 15 38.76 23.81 -20.21
C TYR A 15 39.50 22.52 -20.59
N ALA A 16 39.00 21.79 -21.58
CA ALA A 16 39.61 20.55 -22.04
C ALA A 16 41.07 20.73 -22.43
N ARG A 17 41.37 21.77 -23.23
CA ARG A 17 42.74 22.04 -23.68
C ARG A 17 43.69 22.44 -22.56
N ALA A 18 43.18 23.15 -21.56
CA ALA A 18 43.96 23.52 -20.37
C ALA A 18 44.33 22.30 -19.51
N HIS A 19 43.48 21.26 -19.46
CA HIS A 19 43.67 20.11 -18.56
C HIS A 19 44.24 18.86 -19.26
N TYR A 20 43.90 18.64 -20.52
CA TYR A 20 44.22 17.42 -21.27
C TYR A 20 45.15 17.68 -22.48
N GLY A 21 45.58 18.93 -22.66
CA GLY A 21 46.55 19.34 -23.67
C GLY A 21 45.93 19.94 -24.94
N ALA A 22 46.76 20.56 -25.77
CA ALA A 22 46.32 21.38 -26.90
C ALA A 22 45.43 20.66 -27.93
N ASN A 23 45.58 19.33 -28.05
CA ASN A 23 44.82 18.51 -28.99
C ASN A 23 43.46 18.05 -28.44
N ALA A 24 43.14 18.36 -27.18
CA ALA A 24 41.89 17.95 -26.56
C ALA A 24 40.67 18.53 -27.29
N THR A 25 39.60 17.75 -27.29
CA THR A 25 38.28 18.14 -27.81
C THR A 25 37.38 18.59 -26.66
N ALA A 26 36.28 19.27 -26.95
CA ALA A 26 35.31 19.64 -25.92
C ALA A 26 34.70 18.43 -25.19
N LYS A 27 34.69 17.25 -25.84
CA LYS A 27 34.21 15.99 -25.25
C LYS A 27 35.12 15.50 -24.12
N ASP A 28 36.40 15.84 -24.15
CA ASP A 28 37.34 15.48 -23.08
C ASP A 28 36.94 16.10 -21.73
N THR A 29 36.23 17.22 -21.73
CA THR A 29 35.62 17.77 -20.50
C THR A 29 34.59 16.83 -19.90
N TYR A 30 33.75 16.19 -20.73
CA TYR A 30 32.76 15.21 -20.27
C TYR A 30 33.41 13.91 -19.78
N TYR A 31 34.37 13.35 -20.52
CA TYR A 31 35.11 12.15 -20.07
C TYR A 31 35.94 12.42 -18.80
N GLY A 32 36.53 13.60 -18.71
CA GLY A 32 37.23 14.07 -17.52
C GLY A 32 36.33 14.17 -16.30
N PHE A 33 35.11 14.71 -16.47
CA PHE A 33 34.10 14.74 -15.42
C PHE A 33 33.73 13.33 -14.94
N ILE A 34 33.49 12.38 -15.86
CA ILE A 34 33.21 10.99 -15.50
C ILE A 34 34.38 10.38 -14.71
N ASN A 35 35.63 10.62 -15.13
CA ASN A 35 36.81 10.11 -14.43
C ASN A 35 36.95 10.72 -13.03
N TRP A 36 36.68 12.02 -12.88
CA TRP A 36 36.67 12.67 -11.57
C TRP A 36 35.58 12.11 -10.65
N VAL A 37 34.36 11.89 -11.17
CA VAL A 37 33.29 11.21 -10.40
C VAL A 37 33.70 9.79 -10.01
N ASN A 38 34.36 9.05 -10.91
CA ASN A 38 34.86 7.71 -10.63
C ASN A 38 35.87 7.73 -9.47
N ASP A 39 36.80 8.69 -9.44
CA ASP A 39 37.77 8.81 -8.35
C ASP A 39 37.08 9.02 -7.00
N ILE A 40 36.01 9.82 -6.94
CA ILE A 40 35.19 10.02 -5.73
C ILE A 40 34.52 8.70 -5.31
N VAL A 41 33.85 8.02 -6.24
CA VAL A 41 33.15 6.75 -5.96
C VAL A 41 34.13 5.68 -5.46
N ARG A 42 35.32 5.62 -6.06
CA ARG A 42 36.39 4.70 -5.67
C ARG A 42 37.02 5.05 -4.33
N ALA A 43 37.17 6.32 -3.99
CA ALA A 43 37.60 6.74 -2.66
C ALA A 43 36.63 6.25 -1.56
N GLY A 44 35.35 6.08 -1.89
CA GLY A 44 34.34 5.43 -1.04
C GLY A 44 34.34 3.89 -1.07
N GLY A 45 35.31 3.25 -1.74
CA GLY A 45 35.37 1.79 -1.87
C GLY A 45 34.28 1.18 -2.76
N LYS A 46 33.71 1.97 -3.68
CA LYS A 46 32.65 1.54 -4.62
C LYS A 46 33.18 1.54 -6.05
N THR A 47 32.40 0.95 -6.96
CA THR A 47 32.67 0.93 -8.41
C THR A 47 31.63 1.79 -9.11
N LEU A 48 32.08 2.75 -9.92
CA LEU A 48 31.17 3.56 -10.73
C LEU A 48 30.58 2.70 -11.86
N ARG A 49 29.31 2.96 -12.17
CA ARG A 49 28.61 2.46 -13.36
C ARG A 49 28.18 3.63 -14.23
N MET A 50 28.14 3.44 -15.54
CA MET A 50 27.70 4.46 -16.49
C MET A 50 27.04 3.84 -17.71
N TRP A 51 26.11 4.58 -18.33
CA TRP A 51 25.53 4.23 -19.63
C TRP A 51 26.54 4.33 -20.78
N ASN A 52 26.32 3.54 -21.84
CA ASN A 52 27.24 3.44 -22.98
C ASN A 52 27.13 4.56 -24.03
N ASP A 53 25.94 5.15 -24.17
CA ASP A 53 25.56 6.08 -25.26
C ASP A 53 26.40 7.37 -25.34
N GLY A 54 27.05 7.73 -24.24
CA GLY A 54 27.99 8.84 -24.14
C GLY A 54 29.38 8.57 -24.70
N ILE A 55 29.72 7.34 -25.10
CA ILE A 55 31.08 6.89 -25.41
C ILE A 55 31.23 6.55 -26.89
N LYS A 56 32.03 7.31 -27.64
CA LYS A 56 32.26 7.07 -29.07
C LYS A 56 33.73 6.87 -29.41
N SER A 57 33.96 6.42 -30.64
CA SER A 57 35.31 6.34 -31.20
C SER A 57 35.71 7.70 -31.76
N GLY A 58 36.89 8.19 -31.35
CA GLY A 58 37.52 9.38 -31.92
C GLY A 58 36.88 10.73 -31.57
N ASP A 59 35.97 10.79 -30.59
CA ASP A 59 35.34 12.05 -30.17
C ASP A 59 36.09 12.79 -29.06
N GLY A 60 37.08 12.14 -28.42
CA GLY A 60 37.98 12.71 -27.43
C GLY A 60 39.40 12.16 -27.54
N THR A 61 40.33 12.81 -26.85
CA THR A 61 41.73 12.39 -26.69
C THR A 61 41.97 11.56 -25.43
N ILE A 62 41.06 11.62 -24.46
CA ILE A 62 41.02 10.75 -23.29
C ILE A 62 39.81 9.82 -23.33
N ASN A 63 39.83 8.78 -22.49
CA ASN A 63 38.71 7.84 -22.36
C ASN A 63 38.20 7.84 -20.91
N PRO A 64 36.93 7.45 -20.69
CA PRO A 64 36.49 7.00 -19.38
C PRO A 64 37.43 5.91 -18.83
N ALA A 65 37.68 5.93 -17.53
CA ALA A 65 38.58 4.98 -16.88
C ALA A 65 38.07 3.54 -17.04
N SER A 66 38.96 2.62 -17.41
CA SER A 66 38.62 1.23 -17.71
C SER A 66 38.05 0.44 -16.51
N ASN A 67 38.24 0.94 -15.30
CA ASN A 67 37.69 0.36 -14.08
C ASN A 67 36.24 0.78 -13.77
N ILE A 68 35.61 1.55 -14.66
CA ILE A 68 34.17 1.86 -14.64
C ILE A 68 33.41 0.71 -15.33
N VAL A 69 32.31 0.24 -14.74
CA VAL A 69 31.40 -0.70 -15.38
C VAL A 69 30.52 0.04 -16.39
N VAL A 70 30.40 -0.46 -17.61
CA VAL A 70 29.49 0.11 -18.63
C VAL A 70 28.20 -0.68 -18.71
N GLU A 71 27.09 -0.04 -18.40
CA GLU A 71 25.73 -0.56 -18.57
C GLU A 71 25.30 -0.24 -20.01
N TYR A 72 25.12 -1.28 -20.83
CA TYR A 72 24.86 -1.14 -22.26
C TYR A 72 23.37 -1.24 -22.55
N TRP A 73 22.74 -0.11 -22.87
CA TRP A 73 21.29 -0.05 -23.05
C TRP A 73 20.84 0.14 -24.50
N TYR A 74 21.62 0.88 -25.29
CA TYR A 74 21.23 1.22 -26.65
C TYR A 74 22.38 1.07 -27.63
N ASN A 75 22.06 0.72 -28.88
CA ASN A 75 23.05 0.57 -29.95
C ASN A 75 23.51 1.93 -30.49
N TYR A 76 24.18 2.70 -29.64
CA TYR A 76 24.71 4.02 -29.94
C TYR A 76 26.06 4.21 -29.25
N GLY A 77 27.06 4.63 -30.02
CA GLY A 77 28.44 4.72 -29.53
C GLY A 77 29.26 3.47 -29.84
N LEU A 78 30.15 3.09 -28.93
CA LEU A 78 30.93 1.86 -29.06
C LEU A 78 30.09 0.62 -28.84
N THR A 79 30.42 -0.47 -29.55
CA THR A 79 29.80 -1.79 -29.32
C THR A 79 30.26 -2.40 -27.98
N PRO A 80 29.53 -3.39 -27.43
CA PRO A 80 29.95 -4.10 -26.21
C PRO A 80 31.37 -4.66 -26.33
N GLN A 81 31.72 -5.26 -27.47
CA GLN A 81 33.06 -5.79 -27.73
C GLN A 81 34.15 -4.70 -27.74
N GLN A 82 33.85 -3.51 -28.28
CA GLN A 82 34.78 -2.38 -28.28
C GLN A 82 34.99 -1.83 -26.86
N LEU A 83 33.94 -1.81 -26.03
CA LEU A 83 34.03 -1.42 -24.61
C LEU A 83 34.90 -2.42 -23.81
N LEU A 84 34.70 -3.72 -24.02
CA LEU A 84 35.58 -4.75 -23.46
C LEU A 84 37.03 -4.59 -23.91
N GLY A 85 37.25 -4.28 -25.19
CA GLY A 85 38.56 -3.98 -25.76
C GLY A 85 39.23 -2.74 -25.16
N ARG A 86 38.46 -1.80 -24.61
CA ARG A 86 38.96 -0.65 -23.84
C ARG A 86 39.19 -0.96 -22.35
N GLY A 87 39.02 -2.20 -21.92
CA GLY A 87 39.32 -2.62 -20.55
C GLY A 87 38.13 -2.56 -19.58
N HIS A 88 36.94 -2.17 -20.03
CA HIS A 88 35.74 -2.13 -19.16
C HIS A 88 35.17 -3.52 -18.88
N THR A 89 34.58 -3.70 -17.70
CA THR A 89 33.51 -4.70 -17.52
C THR A 89 32.18 -4.11 -17.97
N ILE A 90 31.27 -4.95 -18.46
CA ILE A 90 29.99 -4.50 -18.99
C ILE A 90 28.83 -5.20 -18.29
N ALA A 91 27.62 -4.65 -18.42
CA ALA A 91 26.36 -5.33 -18.13
C ALA A 91 25.39 -5.10 -19.29
N ASN A 92 24.62 -6.12 -19.64
CA ASN A 92 23.60 -6.05 -20.68
C ASN A 92 22.32 -5.47 -20.09
N GLU A 93 22.06 -4.20 -20.38
CA GLU A 93 20.89 -3.47 -19.92
C GLU A 93 20.06 -3.01 -21.13
N SER A 94 20.03 -3.85 -22.17
CA SER A 94 19.43 -3.53 -23.46
C SER A 94 17.96 -3.13 -23.32
N TRP A 95 17.57 -2.07 -24.04
CA TRP A 95 16.20 -1.55 -24.02
C TRP A 95 15.13 -2.66 -24.05
N ASP A 96 15.24 -3.61 -24.99
CA ASP A 96 14.48 -4.86 -24.94
C ASP A 96 15.45 -6.01 -24.55
N PRO A 97 15.18 -6.80 -23.49
CA PRO A 97 13.94 -6.87 -22.71
C PRO A 97 14.01 -6.21 -21.32
N THR A 98 14.94 -5.29 -21.08
CA THR A 98 15.21 -4.84 -19.72
C THR A 98 14.45 -3.59 -19.29
N TYR A 99 13.82 -2.84 -20.19
CA TYR A 99 13.18 -1.56 -19.86
C TYR A 99 11.66 -1.66 -19.76
N TYR A 100 11.13 -1.18 -18.66
CA TYR A 100 9.71 -1.01 -18.40
C TYR A 100 9.42 0.48 -18.21
N VAL A 101 8.68 1.12 -19.13
CA VAL A 101 8.37 2.56 -19.08
C VAL A 101 6.95 2.77 -18.60
N LEU A 102 6.74 3.55 -17.53
CA LEU A 102 5.40 3.80 -16.97
C LEU A 102 4.49 4.47 -18.01
N GLY A 103 3.34 3.85 -18.31
CA GLY A 103 2.42 4.33 -19.35
C GLY A 103 2.95 4.27 -20.79
N GLY A 104 4.15 3.69 -20.99
CA GLY A 104 4.81 3.58 -22.28
C GLY A 104 5.17 2.14 -22.62
N ASP A 105 6.28 2.00 -23.35
CA ASP A 105 6.77 0.72 -23.86
C ASP A 105 7.09 -0.29 -22.75
N LYS A 106 6.86 -1.57 -23.07
CA LYS A 106 6.98 -2.73 -22.17
C LYS A 106 7.86 -3.80 -22.82
N PRO A 107 8.61 -4.60 -22.04
CA PRO A 107 9.43 -5.68 -22.61
C PRO A 107 8.62 -6.74 -23.35
N ASP A 108 9.17 -7.28 -24.45
CA ASP A 108 8.62 -8.48 -25.08
C ASP A 108 9.09 -9.73 -24.31
N ASN A 109 8.30 -10.11 -23.31
CA ASN A 109 8.62 -11.28 -22.48
C ASN A 109 8.64 -12.60 -23.25
N ALA A 110 7.90 -12.71 -24.36
CA ALA A 110 7.87 -13.94 -25.16
C ALA A 110 9.17 -14.09 -25.95
N TRP A 111 9.56 -13.03 -26.68
CA TRP A 111 10.86 -13.00 -27.35
C TRP A 111 12.02 -13.15 -26.36
N ALA A 112 11.95 -12.47 -25.21
CA ALA A 112 12.95 -12.55 -24.17
C ALA A 112 13.11 -13.97 -23.61
N TYR A 113 12.00 -14.68 -23.39
CA TYR A 113 12.03 -16.06 -22.91
C TYR A 113 12.49 -17.02 -23.98
N GLU A 114 12.10 -16.87 -25.24
CA GLU A 114 12.34 -17.87 -26.28
C GLU A 114 13.70 -17.68 -26.97
N THR A 115 14.14 -16.43 -27.15
CA THR A 115 15.26 -16.07 -28.03
C THR A 115 16.42 -15.40 -27.28
N TRP A 116 16.13 -14.46 -26.38
CA TRP A 116 17.17 -13.66 -25.73
C TRP A 116 18.02 -14.49 -24.76
N ASN A 117 19.26 -14.04 -24.56
CA ASN A 117 20.15 -14.47 -23.48
C ASN A 117 21.05 -13.28 -23.08
N PRO A 118 21.70 -13.31 -21.91
CA PRO A 118 22.49 -12.17 -21.41
C PRO A 118 23.66 -11.73 -22.31
N GLU A 119 24.10 -12.55 -23.25
CA GLU A 119 25.15 -12.22 -24.22
C GLU A 119 24.62 -11.56 -25.51
N LEU A 120 23.29 -11.48 -25.69
CA LEU A 120 22.65 -10.81 -26.81
C LEU A 120 22.29 -9.36 -26.43
N PHE A 121 23.11 -8.41 -26.87
CA PHE A 121 22.94 -6.99 -26.62
C PHE A 121 22.09 -6.31 -27.70
N GLN A 122 21.58 -5.11 -27.40
CA GLN A 122 20.78 -4.28 -28.30
C GLN A 122 21.43 -4.16 -29.68
N GLY A 123 20.61 -4.28 -30.72
CA GLY A 123 21.07 -4.29 -32.11
C GLY A 123 21.66 -5.64 -32.57
N GLY A 124 21.45 -6.72 -31.81
CA GLY A 124 21.90 -8.07 -32.17
C GLY A 124 23.40 -8.28 -32.00
N THR A 125 24.05 -7.47 -31.15
CA THR A 125 25.50 -7.57 -30.93
C THR A 125 25.80 -8.57 -29.81
N THR A 126 26.96 -9.22 -29.90
CA THR A 126 27.42 -10.21 -28.91
C THR A 126 28.86 -9.93 -28.51
N THR A 127 29.32 -10.58 -27.43
CA THR A 127 30.73 -10.51 -27.01
C THR A 127 31.39 -11.88 -27.07
N ASN A 128 32.72 -11.88 -27.11
CA ASN A 128 33.53 -13.09 -27.03
C ASN A 128 34.15 -13.34 -25.64
N ASP A 129 33.78 -12.55 -24.63
CA ASP A 129 34.32 -12.63 -23.27
C ASP A 129 33.21 -12.44 -22.23
N ALA A 130 32.40 -13.50 -22.08
CA ALA A 130 31.31 -13.55 -21.10
C ALA A 130 31.79 -13.37 -19.65
N SER A 131 33.07 -13.62 -19.35
CA SER A 131 33.62 -13.47 -17.99
C SER A 131 33.64 -12.03 -17.49
N ARG A 132 33.50 -11.06 -18.42
CA ARG A 132 33.47 -9.63 -18.14
C ARG A 132 32.09 -9.01 -18.37
N ASN A 133 31.09 -9.83 -18.66
CA ASN A 133 29.68 -9.46 -18.63
C ASN A 133 29.11 -9.79 -17.24
N LEU A 134 28.67 -8.77 -16.52
CA LEU A 134 28.17 -8.91 -15.15
C LEU A 134 26.71 -9.39 -15.08
N GLY A 135 26.04 -9.51 -16.22
CA GLY A 135 24.64 -9.92 -16.31
C GLY A 135 23.73 -8.77 -16.76
N SER A 136 22.53 -8.70 -16.18
CA SER A 136 21.45 -7.82 -16.64
C SER A 136 20.49 -7.52 -15.48
N ASN A 137 19.80 -6.38 -15.53
CA ASN A 137 18.79 -5.95 -14.56
C ASN A 137 17.50 -5.53 -15.27
N VAL A 138 16.44 -5.22 -14.50
CA VAL A 138 15.24 -4.55 -15.03
C VAL A 138 15.28 -3.09 -14.63
N HIS A 139 15.01 -2.19 -15.58
CA HIS A 139 14.92 -0.75 -15.37
C HIS A 139 13.47 -0.29 -15.46
N VAL A 140 12.95 0.29 -14.38
CA VAL A 140 11.61 0.87 -14.34
C VAL A 140 11.73 2.39 -14.52
N TRP A 141 11.30 2.90 -15.67
CA TRP A 141 11.42 4.30 -16.06
C TRP A 141 10.12 5.06 -15.82
N CYS A 142 10.21 6.16 -15.08
CA CYS A 142 9.08 6.95 -14.62
C CYS A 142 8.95 8.31 -15.35
N ASP A 143 9.08 8.31 -16.67
CA ASP A 143 8.95 9.52 -17.51
C ASP A 143 7.63 10.27 -17.23
N ASN A 144 6.56 9.52 -16.95
CA ASN A 144 5.35 10.01 -16.31
C ASN A 144 5.13 9.25 -14.99
N PRO A 145 5.45 9.85 -13.83
CA PRO A 145 5.39 9.16 -12.54
C PRO A 145 3.98 8.81 -12.10
N ASN A 146 2.95 9.45 -12.68
CA ASN A 146 1.55 9.20 -12.35
C ASN A 146 0.85 8.27 -13.36
N ALA A 147 1.60 7.71 -14.33
CA ALA A 147 1.01 6.86 -15.36
C ALA A 147 0.59 5.49 -14.83
N GLU A 148 1.27 4.98 -13.81
CA GLU A 148 1.00 3.68 -13.22
C GLU A 148 1.16 3.73 -11.69
N THR A 149 0.30 3.02 -10.96
CA THR A 149 0.46 2.81 -9.51
C THR A 149 1.55 1.80 -9.20
N GLU A 150 2.04 1.75 -7.96
CA GLU A 150 3.03 0.75 -7.52
C GLU A 150 2.58 -0.69 -7.83
N GLU A 151 1.29 -0.99 -7.75
CA GLU A 151 0.77 -2.33 -8.04
C GLU A 151 0.68 -2.63 -9.54
N GLN A 152 0.37 -1.62 -10.37
CA GLN A 152 0.45 -1.76 -11.82
C GLN A 152 1.89 -2.02 -12.27
N ILE A 153 2.85 -1.30 -11.67
CA ILE A 153 4.28 -1.53 -11.90
C ILE A 153 4.66 -2.96 -11.50
N ALA A 154 4.33 -3.37 -10.28
CA ALA A 154 4.66 -4.70 -9.77
C ALA A 154 4.04 -5.82 -10.62
N GLY A 155 2.80 -5.64 -11.07
CA GLY A 155 2.11 -6.57 -11.99
C GLY A 155 2.78 -6.60 -13.35
N GLY A 156 3.13 -5.45 -13.91
CA GLY A 156 3.75 -5.31 -15.23
C GLY A 156 5.15 -5.90 -15.32
N ILE A 157 5.97 -5.75 -14.27
CA ILE A 157 7.34 -6.34 -14.25
C ILE A 157 7.36 -7.80 -13.79
N LYS A 158 6.23 -8.37 -13.36
CA LYS A 158 6.15 -9.73 -12.78
C LYS A 158 6.80 -10.79 -13.67
N TYR A 159 6.43 -10.81 -14.95
CA TYR A 159 6.96 -11.80 -15.90
C TYR A 159 8.37 -11.44 -16.36
N THR A 160 8.67 -10.16 -16.57
CA THR A 160 10.01 -9.69 -16.94
C THR A 160 11.05 -10.13 -15.91
N LEU A 161 10.79 -9.94 -14.62
CA LEU A 161 11.69 -10.40 -13.55
C LEU A 161 11.92 -11.91 -13.58
N ARG A 162 10.88 -12.71 -13.85
CA ARG A 162 10.97 -14.17 -13.90
C ARG A 162 11.69 -14.67 -15.16
N VAL A 163 11.44 -14.05 -16.31
CA VAL A 163 12.16 -14.33 -17.56
C VAL A 163 13.63 -13.97 -17.39
N LEU A 164 13.92 -12.80 -16.84
CA LEU A 164 15.29 -12.36 -16.60
C LEU A 164 16.02 -13.32 -15.65
N ALA A 165 15.37 -13.74 -14.55
CA ALA A 165 15.92 -14.74 -13.64
C ALA A 165 16.20 -16.08 -14.35
N GLN A 166 15.27 -16.59 -15.17
CA GLN A 166 15.46 -17.82 -15.94
C GLN A 166 16.67 -17.73 -16.88
N GLN A 167 16.85 -16.58 -17.54
CA GLN A 167 17.90 -16.38 -18.54
C GLN A 167 19.27 -16.09 -17.94
N THR A 168 19.33 -15.33 -16.84
CA THR A 168 20.58 -14.92 -16.18
C THR A 168 21.12 -15.99 -15.24
N TRP A 169 20.27 -16.83 -14.64
CA TRP A 169 20.72 -17.95 -13.81
C TRP A 169 21.29 -19.12 -14.63
N GLY A 170 21.00 -19.16 -15.94
CA GLY A 170 21.50 -20.18 -16.86
C GLY A 170 20.96 -21.60 -16.60
N SER A 171 19.87 -21.74 -15.84
CA SER A 171 19.21 -23.03 -15.64
C SER A 171 18.53 -23.50 -16.93
N PRO A 172 18.40 -24.83 -17.16
CA PRO A 172 17.62 -25.33 -18.28
C PRO A 172 16.18 -24.80 -18.23
N LYS A 173 15.67 -24.35 -19.37
CA LYS A 173 14.27 -23.91 -19.48
C LYS A 173 13.34 -25.10 -19.20
N PRO A 174 12.32 -24.96 -18.34
CA PRO A 174 11.41 -26.06 -18.02
C PRO A 174 10.52 -26.45 -19.22
N VAL A 175 10.29 -25.52 -20.15
CA VAL A 175 9.51 -25.69 -21.38
C VAL A 175 10.06 -24.78 -22.48
N SER A 176 9.79 -25.10 -23.75
CA SER A 176 10.40 -24.40 -24.90
C SER A 176 9.73 -23.09 -25.29
N THR A 177 8.45 -22.88 -24.97
CA THR A 177 7.69 -21.68 -25.35
C THR A 177 7.29 -20.87 -24.13
N TYR A 178 7.18 -19.56 -24.31
CA TYR A 178 6.71 -18.64 -23.28
C TYR A 178 5.28 -18.97 -22.84
N ALA A 179 4.41 -19.29 -23.81
CA ALA A 179 3.02 -19.66 -23.53
C ALA A 179 2.90 -20.88 -22.61
N ALA A 180 3.76 -21.90 -22.78
CA ALA A 180 3.79 -23.05 -21.89
C ALA A 180 4.45 -22.75 -20.54
N TRP A 181 5.30 -21.71 -20.48
CA TRP A 181 6.01 -21.31 -19.28
C TRP A 181 5.16 -20.46 -18.34
N VAL A 182 4.23 -19.65 -18.87
CA VAL A 182 3.35 -18.78 -18.07
C VAL A 182 2.64 -19.52 -16.92
N PRO A 183 1.99 -20.69 -17.13
CA PRO A 183 1.38 -21.43 -16.03
C PRO A 183 2.37 -21.88 -14.95
N ILE A 184 3.63 -22.16 -15.30
CA ILE A 184 4.69 -22.51 -14.34
C ILE A 184 5.09 -21.27 -13.54
N ALA A 185 5.28 -20.14 -14.22
CA ALA A 185 5.59 -18.85 -13.61
C ALA A 185 4.48 -18.39 -12.65
N ASP A 186 3.22 -18.68 -12.97
CA ASP A 186 2.06 -18.41 -12.13
C ASP A 186 1.99 -19.34 -10.92
N ALA A 187 2.33 -20.62 -11.08
CA ALA A 187 2.36 -21.58 -9.97
C ALA A 187 3.41 -21.24 -8.89
N ILE A 188 4.48 -20.53 -9.25
CA ILE A 188 5.45 -19.97 -8.28
C ILE A 188 4.76 -18.91 -7.39
N GLY A 189 3.74 -18.23 -7.91
CA GLY A 189 2.99 -17.22 -7.17
C GLY A 189 3.81 -15.97 -6.84
N ARG A 190 3.31 -15.16 -5.93
CA ARG A 190 3.98 -13.96 -5.39
C ARG A 190 5.02 -14.33 -4.32
N ALA A 191 5.83 -13.36 -3.92
CA ALA A 191 6.80 -13.55 -2.85
C ALA A 191 6.08 -14.00 -1.55
N PRO A 192 6.71 -14.87 -0.73
CA PRO A 192 6.16 -15.27 0.56
C PRO A 192 5.71 -14.06 1.40
N GLY A 193 4.50 -14.12 1.96
CA GLY A 193 3.88 -13.01 2.69
C GLY A 193 2.91 -12.14 1.88
N TRP A 194 2.81 -12.35 0.56
CA TRP A 194 1.94 -11.58 -0.33
C TRP A 194 1.11 -12.47 -1.27
N PRO A 195 0.24 -13.36 -0.76
CA PRO A 195 -0.45 -14.37 -1.58
C PRO A 195 -1.48 -13.82 -2.58
N VAL A 196 -1.94 -12.57 -2.39
CA VAL A 196 -2.91 -11.88 -3.24
C VAL A 196 -2.37 -10.50 -3.63
N ASP A 197 -3.05 -9.83 -4.56
CA ASP A 197 -2.65 -8.50 -5.02
C ASP A 197 -2.96 -7.41 -3.98
N THR A 198 -4.04 -7.59 -3.19
CA THR A 198 -4.44 -6.66 -2.14
C THR A 198 -3.51 -6.67 -0.92
N PRO A 199 -3.25 -5.51 -0.28
CA PRO A 199 -2.54 -5.44 0.99
C PRO A 199 -3.13 -6.34 2.10
N ALA A 200 -2.26 -6.78 3.01
CA ALA A 200 -2.70 -7.51 4.21
C ALA A 200 -3.68 -6.68 5.04
N GLY A 201 -4.67 -7.34 5.65
CA GLY A 201 -5.68 -6.69 6.49
C GLY A 201 -6.95 -6.25 5.76
N ASN A 202 -7.11 -6.57 4.47
CA ASN A 202 -8.37 -6.37 3.74
C ASN A 202 -9.48 -7.25 4.36
N LEU A 203 -10.38 -6.62 5.12
CA LEU A 203 -11.52 -7.25 5.78
C LEU A 203 -12.62 -7.70 4.80
N ALA A 204 -12.62 -7.19 3.56
CA ALA A 204 -13.55 -7.59 2.51
C ALA A 204 -13.08 -8.85 1.74
N LEU A 205 -11.79 -9.23 1.85
CA LEU A 205 -11.21 -10.34 1.11
C LEU A 205 -11.99 -11.65 1.35
N ASN A 206 -12.42 -12.27 0.24
CA ASN A 206 -13.19 -13.51 0.17
C ASN A 206 -14.50 -13.50 0.98
N LYS A 207 -15.05 -12.31 1.26
CA LYS A 207 -16.33 -12.19 1.98
C LYS A 207 -17.54 -12.42 1.07
N PRO A 208 -18.68 -12.85 1.63
CA PRO A 208 -19.92 -12.97 0.85
C PRO A 208 -20.32 -11.63 0.22
N VAL A 209 -20.66 -11.66 -1.07
CA VAL A 209 -21.08 -10.49 -1.83
C VAL A 209 -22.52 -10.66 -2.32
N THR A 210 -23.28 -9.57 -2.32
CA THR A 210 -24.56 -9.44 -3.03
C THR A 210 -24.47 -8.22 -3.93
N VAL A 211 -24.99 -8.30 -5.14
CA VAL A 211 -25.02 -7.20 -6.11
C VAL A 211 -26.44 -6.94 -6.55
N SER A 212 -26.74 -5.70 -6.96
CA SER A 212 -28.00 -5.36 -7.60
C SER A 212 -28.21 -6.10 -8.92
N SER A 213 -27.12 -6.33 -9.66
CA SER A 213 -27.10 -6.92 -10.99
C SER A 213 -25.68 -7.34 -11.39
N THR A 214 -25.60 -8.17 -12.42
CA THR A 214 -24.35 -8.53 -13.12
C THR A 214 -24.51 -8.29 -14.61
N GLU A 215 -23.47 -7.81 -15.29
CA GLU A 215 -23.44 -7.66 -16.76
C GLU A 215 -23.62 -9.03 -17.43
N THR A 216 -22.79 -10.00 -17.04
CA THR A 216 -22.88 -11.41 -17.44
C THR A 216 -22.42 -12.32 -16.30
N ALA A 217 -22.61 -13.64 -16.45
CA ALA A 217 -22.11 -14.63 -15.49
C ALA A 217 -20.58 -14.66 -15.34
N ASN A 218 -19.82 -14.09 -16.30
CA ASN A 218 -18.36 -14.04 -16.26
C ASN A 218 -17.81 -12.92 -15.36
N PHE A 219 -18.65 -11.96 -14.95
CA PHE A 219 -18.26 -10.83 -14.10
C PHE A 219 -19.06 -10.79 -12.79
N PRO A 220 -19.04 -11.87 -11.98
CA PRO A 220 -19.78 -11.97 -10.73
C PRO A 220 -19.24 -10.99 -9.67
N GLY A 221 -20.08 -10.69 -8.67
CA GLY A 221 -19.68 -9.82 -7.55
C GLY A 221 -18.48 -10.33 -6.74
N THR A 222 -18.26 -11.65 -6.72
CA THR A 222 -17.14 -12.28 -6.01
C THR A 222 -15.78 -11.89 -6.56
N ASN A 223 -15.70 -11.50 -7.84
CA ASN A 223 -14.46 -11.05 -8.44
C ASN A 223 -13.98 -9.71 -7.90
N ALA A 224 -14.84 -8.92 -7.25
CA ALA A 224 -14.45 -7.64 -6.67
C ALA A 224 -13.99 -7.77 -5.21
N VAL A 225 -13.81 -8.99 -4.69
CA VAL A 225 -13.32 -9.25 -3.33
C VAL A 225 -12.38 -10.47 -3.28
N ASP A 226 -11.86 -10.92 -4.42
CA ASP A 226 -11.03 -12.13 -4.52
C ASP A 226 -9.53 -11.87 -4.29
N GLY A 227 -9.17 -10.60 -4.13
CA GLY A 227 -7.81 -10.12 -3.95
C GLY A 227 -7.00 -10.04 -5.24
N SER A 228 -7.64 -10.08 -6.41
CA SER A 228 -6.98 -10.05 -7.73
C SER A 228 -7.34 -8.78 -8.51
N TYR A 229 -6.33 -8.11 -9.05
CA TYR A 229 -6.52 -6.94 -9.92
C TYR A 229 -6.77 -7.33 -11.39
N GLY A 230 -6.87 -8.62 -11.69
CA GLY A 230 -7.12 -9.16 -13.03
C GLY A 230 -8.55 -9.68 -13.26
N SER A 231 -9.38 -9.71 -12.23
CA SER A 231 -10.78 -10.16 -12.26
C SER A 231 -11.70 -9.04 -11.79
N ARG A 232 -12.88 -8.91 -12.41
CA ARG A 232 -13.82 -7.81 -12.09
C ARG A 232 -15.25 -8.28 -11.87
N TRP A 233 -15.96 -7.56 -11.01
CA TRP A 233 -17.41 -7.47 -11.06
C TRP A 233 -17.81 -6.40 -12.07
N ALA A 234 -18.92 -6.63 -12.78
CA ALA A 234 -19.62 -5.55 -13.46
C ALA A 234 -21.13 -5.65 -13.33
N SER A 235 -21.78 -4.50 -13.19
CA SER A 235 -23.23 -4.38 -13.11
C SER A 235 -23.91 -4.39 -14.49
N ALA A 236 -25.23 -4.56 -14.50
CA ALA A 236 -26.04 -4.15 -15.64
C ALA A 236 -25.92 -2.63 -15.89
N TYR A 237 -26.29 -2.19 -17.09
CA TYR A 237 -26.06 -0.82 -17.57
C TYR A 237 -27.18 0.13 -17.10
N VAL A 238 -27.38 0.20 -15.79
CA VAL A 238 -28.48 0.93 -15.13
C VAL A 238 -27.99 1.74 -13.94
N ASP A 239 -28.70 2.83 -13.65
CA ASP A 239 -28.51 3.67 -12.48
C ASP A 239 -29.80 3.69 -11.63
N PRO A 240 -29.71 3.55 -10.29
CA PRO A 240 -28.51 3.19 -9.53
C PRO A 240 -28.16 1.70 -9.63
N SER A 241 -26.94 1.34 -9.28
CA SER A 241 -26.48 -0.05 -9.14
C SER A 241 -25.52 -0.16 -7.96
N TRP A 242 -25.44 -1.33 -7.32
CA TRP A 242 -24.66 -1.48 -6.08
C TRP A 242 -24.03 -2.86 -5.92
N ILE A 243 -22.93 -2.89 -5.18
CA ILE A 243 -22.27 -4.08 -4.65
C ILE A 243 -22.19 -3.95 -3.13
N ARG A 244 -22.57 -5.03 -2.42
CA ARG A 244 -22.56 -5.13 -0.96
C ARG A 244 -21.70 -6.30 -0.53
N VAL A 245 -20.80 -6.05 0.40
CA VAL A 245 -19.96 -7.04 1.08
C VAL A 245 -20.48 -7.27 2.51
N ASP A 246 -20.69 -8.53 2.90
CA ASP A 246 -20.94 -8.92 4.30
C ASP A 246 -19.60 -9.26 4.98
N LEU A 247 -19.13 -8.37 5.86
CA LEU A 247 -17.84 -8.52 6.57
C LEU A 247 -17.90 -9.64 7.63
N GLY A 248 -19.10 -10.16 7.93
CA GLY A 248 -19.38 -11.28 8.82
C GLY A 248 -19.68 -10.86 10.27
N SER A 249 -19.20 -9.70 10.69
CA SER A 249 -19.48 -9.08 12.00
C SER A 249 -19.38 -7.57 11.88
N VAL A 250 -19.86 -6.83 12.88
CA VAL A 250 -19.69 -5.37 12.89
C VAL A 250 -18.23 -5.02 13.17
N VAL A 251 -17.60 -4.37 12.21
CA VAL A 251 -16.20 -3.91 12.30
C VAL A 251 -16.14 -2.39 12.22
N SER A 252 -15.11 -1.77 12.77
CA SER A 252 -14.83 -0.35 12.51
C SER A 252 -13.97 -0.26 11.26
N LEU A 253 -14.36 0.60 10.31
CA LEU A 253 -13.60 0.85 9.10
C LEU A 253 -13.03 2.26 9.13
N SER A 254 -11.75 2.37 8.75
CA SER A 254 -11.04 3.64 8.61
C SER A 254 -10.69 3.96 7.16
N ARG A 255 -10.72 2.95 6.28
CA ARG A 255 -10.32 3.09 4.88
C ARG A 255 -11.08 2.11 3.99
N VAL A 256 -11.52 2.58 2.84
CA VAL A 256 -12.09 1.76 1.75
C VAL A 256 -11.36 2.11 0.48
N VAL A 257 -10.90 1.10 -0.26
CA VAL A 257 -10.28 1.30 -1.57
C VAL A 257 -11.22 0.73 -2.64
N LEU A 258 -11.60 1.55 -3.61
CA LEU A 258 -12.27 1.08 -4.83
C LEU A 258 -11.26 1.08 -5.97
N ARG A 259 -11.11 -0.06 -6.63
CA ARG A 259 -10.30 -0.16 -7.85
C ARG A 259 -11.23 -0.34 -9.03
N TRP A 260 -11.48 0.74 -9.75
CA TRP A 260 -12.36 0.74 -10.91
C TRP A 260 -11.68 0.16 -12.15
N GLU A 261 -12.48 -0.46 -12.99
CA GLU A 261 -12.13 -0.66 -14.39
C GLU A 261 -12.39 0.64 -15.19
N ALA A 262 -12.11 0.68 -16.50
CA ALA A 262 -12.44 1.82 -17.35
C ALA A 262 -13.92 2.27 -17.24
N ALA A 263 -14.84 1.36 -16.94
CA ALA A 263 -16.23 1.67 -16.59
C ALA A 263 -16.41 1.93 -15.08
N TYR A 264 -16.41 3.21 -14.69
CA TYR A 264 -16.45 3.65 -13.30
C TYR A 264 -17.70 4.47 -12.94
N GLY A 265 -17.93 4.68 -11.64
CA GLY A 265 -18.95 5.59 -11.13
C GLY A 265 -18.49 7.04 -11.12
N ARG A 266 -19.14 7.92 -11.88
CA ARG A 266 -18.96 9.37 -11.74
C ARG A 266 -19.63 9.88 -10.47
N GLY A 267 -20.79 9.34 -10.14
CA GLY A 267 -21.46 9.53 -8.87
C GLY A 267 -21.58 8.21 -8.12
N TYR A 268 -21.15 8.18 -6.87
CA TYR A 268 -21.32 7.03 -5.99
C TYR A 268 -21.24 7.39 -4.50
N GLN A 269 -21.66 6.45 -3.66
CA GLN A 269 -21.62 6.54 -2.21
C GLN A 269 -20.97 5.28 -1.62
N ILE A 270 -20.23 5.44 -0.52
CA ILE A 270 -19.87 4.34 0.36
C ILE A 270 -20.79 4.37 1.58
N GLN A 271 -21.37 3.21 1.89
CA GLN A 271 -22.39 3.09 2.92
C GLN A 271 -22.09 1.91 3.84
N LEU A 272 -22.38 2.10 5.13
CA LEU A 272 -22.25 1.07 6.16
C LEU A 272 -23.62 0.74 6.75
N SER A 273 -23.79 -0.51 7.16
CA SER A 273 -25.01 -1.00 7.82
C SER A 273 -24.71 -2.13 8.80
N ASN A 274 -25.51 -2.25 9.87
CA ASN A 274 -25.46 -3.38 10.80
C ASN A 274 -26.41 -4.52 10.42
N ASP A 275 -27.50 -4.22 9.72
CA ASP A 275 -28.61 -5.13 9.42
C ASP A 275 -28.79 -5.41 7.91
N GLY A 276 -28.06 -4.70 7.06
CA GLY A 276 -28.11 -4.82 5.61
C GLY A 276 -29.31 -4.11 4.98
N THR A 277 -30.12 -3.40 5.75
CA THR A 277 -31.34 -2.69 5.30
C THR A 277 -31.30 -1.21 5.61
N ASN A 278 -30.83 -0.80 6.79
CA ASN A 278 -30.64 0.60 7.19
C ASN A 278 -29.20 1.02 6.93
N TRP A 279 -29.02 2.03 6.08
CA TRP A 279 -27.70 2.43 5.57
C TRP A 279 -27.32 3.84 6.02
N THR A 280 -26.07 4.00 6.43
CA THR A 280 -25.45 5.30 6.72
C THR A 280 -24.41 5.60 5.65
N ASN A 281 -24.50 6.77 5.03
CA ASN A 281 -23.46 7.24 4.10
C ASN A 281 -22.22 7.66 4.89
N VAL A 282 -21.07 7.08 4.56
CA VAL A 282 -19.76 7.46 5.13
C VAL A 282 -18.87 8.17 4.11
N TYR A 283 -19.23 8.12 2.83
CA TYR A 283 -18.61 8.90 1.75
C TYR A 283 -19.61 9.11 0.59
N SER A 284 -19.46 10.20 -0.16
CA SER A 284 -20.21 10.46 -1.40
C SER A 284 -19.41 11.35 -2.35
N THR A 285 -19.51 11.08 -3.65
CA THR A 285 -18.98 11.96 -4.71
C THR A 285 -19.94 12.02 -5.89
N THR A 286 -19.84 13.09 -6.68
CA THR A 286 -20.54 13.26 -7.98
C THR A 286 -19.57 13.56 -9.13
N THR A 287 -18.26 13.54 -8.86
CA THR A 287 -17.20 13.92 -9.79
C THR A 287 -16.08 12.89 -9.81
N GLY A 288 -16.38 11.61 -9.58
CA GLY A 288 -15.41 10.52 -9.69
C GLY A 288 -14.73 10.51 -11.06
N ASP A 289 -13.46 10.15 -11.08
CA ASP A 289 -12.56 10.15 -12.23
C ASP A 289 -12.07 8.74 -12.63
N GLY A 290 -12.43 7.71 -11.84
CA GLY A 290 -12.10 6.32 -12.11
C GLY A 290 -10.75 5.92 -11.51
N GLY A 291 -10.13 4.87 -12.02
CA GLY A 291 -8.85 4.40 -11.48
C GLY A 291 -8.98 3.87 -10.04
N VAL A 292 -8.13 4.35 -9.12
CA VAL A 292 -8.11 3.91 -7.73
C VAL A 292 -8.57 5.03 -6.82
N ASP A 293 -9.70 4.80 -6.14
CA ASP A 293 -10.18 5.67 -5.07
C ASP A 293 -9.75 5.11 -3.72
N ASP A 294 -8.82 5.79 -3.05
CA ASP A 294 -8.37 5.46 -1.69
C ASP A 294 -9.04 6.39 -0.67
N LEU A 295 -10.12 5.90 -0.07
CA LEU A 295 -11.03 6.71 0.72
C LEU A 295 -10.77 6.54 2.21
N THR A 296 -10.39 7.62 2.88
CA THR A 296 -10.43 7.67 4.36
C THR A 296 -11.87 7.87 4.80
N ILE A 297 -12.37 6.95 5.64
CA ILE A 297 -13.73 6.97 6.17
C ILE A 297 -13.72 6.79 7.68
N SER A 298 -14.85 7.05 8.33
CA SER A 298 -15.05 6.72 9.74
C SER A 298 -16.44 6.14 9.93
N GLY A 299 -16.52 5.00 10.59
CA GLY A 299 -17.78 4.35 10.95
C GLY A 299 -17.60 2.89 11.32
N SER A 300 -18.71 2.27 11.72
CA SER A 300 -18.77 0.83 11.97
C SER A 300 -19.97 0.22 11.27
N GLY A 301 -19.81 -0.97 10.73
CA GLY A 301 -20.88 -1.73 10.09
C GLY A 301 -20.48 -3.18 9.90
N ARG A 302 -21.48 -4.06 9.75
CA ARG A 302 -21.29 -5.42 9.26
C ARG A 302 -21.26 -5.46 7.74
N TYR A 303 -22.03 -4.61 7.10
CA TYR A 303 -22.14 -4.54 5.65
C TYR A 303 -21.50 -3.26 5.13
N LEU A 304 -20.65 -3.42 4.12
CA LEU A 304 -20.10 -2.34 3.30
C LEU A 304 -20.81 -2.35 1.94
N ARG A 305 -21.27 -1.19 1.46
CA ARG A 305 -21.89 -1.07 0.13
C ARG A 305 -21.29 0.10 -0.64
N MET A 306 -20.86 -0.17 -1.88
CA MET A 306 -20.71 0.86 -2.90
C MET A 306 -22.05 0.97 -3.62
N ASN A 307 -22.65 2.17 -3.60
CA ASN A 307 -23.89 2.50 -4.28
C ASN A 307 -23.61 3.53 -5.38
N GLY A 308 -23.55 3.06 -6.62
CA GLY A 308 -23.37 3.88 -7.81
C GLY A 308 -24.65 4.62 -8.17
N THR A 309 -24.56 5.95 -8.30
CA THR A 309 -25.70 6.83 -8.58
C THR A 309 -25.65 7.46 -9.97
N ALA A 310 -24.47 7.58 -10.59
CA ALA A 310 -24.31 7.95 -11.98
C ALA A 310 -23.06 7.29 -12.60
N ARG A 311 -23.23 6.55 -13.69
CA ARG A 311 -22.12 5.97 -14.48
C ARG A 311 -21.35 7.04 -15.23
N ALA A 312 -20.03 6.86 -15.36
CA ALA A 312 -19.17 7.77 -16.12
C ALA A 312 -19.14 7.45 -17.63
N THR A 313 -19.52 6.23 -18.00
CA THR A 313 -19.53 5.73 -19.38
C THR A 313 -20.92 5.17 -19.74
N SER A 314 -21.11 4.70 -20.98
CA SER A 314 -22.32 3.99 -21.38
C SER A 314 -22.44 2.58 -20.78
N TRP A 315 -21.34 2.03 -20.26
CA TRP A 315 -21.26 0.71 -19.64
C TRP A 315 -21.76 0.74 -18.19
N GLY A 316 -21.79 -0.42 -17.52
CA GLY A 316 -22.15 -0.56 -16.10
C GLY A 316 -21.10 0.02 -15.15
N TYR A 317 -21.29 -0.18 -13.85
CA TYR A 317 -20.23 -0.01 -12.86
C TYR A 317 -19.34 -1.25 -12.85
N SER A 318 -18.03 -1.08 -12.83
CA SER A 318 -17.09 -2.19 -12.92
C SER A 318 -15.92 -2.01 -11.96
N LEU A 319 -15.74 -2.97 -11.06
CA LEU A 319 -14.70 -2.95 -10.01
C LEU A 319 -13.81 -4.18 -10.17
N TRP A 320 -12.50 -3.94 -10.26
CA TRP A 320 -11.47 -4.95 -10.02
C TRP A 320 -11.50 -5.37 -8.55
N GLU A 321 -11.59 -4.43 -7.62
CA GLU A 321 -11.60 -4.71 -6.18
C GLU A 321 -12.37 -3.68 -5.36
N ILE A 322 -12.98 -4.13 -4.25
CA ILE A 322 -13.47 -3.31 -3.15
C ILE A 322 -12.83 -3.79 -1.84
N GLU A 323 -11.85 -3.03 -1.37
CA GLU A 323 -11.05 -3.37 -0.20
C GLU A 323 -11.55 -2.59 1.04
N ALA A 324 -11.55 -3.22 2.21
CA ALA A 324 -12.01 -2.61 3.45
C ALA A 324 -10.97 -2.78 4.56
N TYR A 325 -10.54 -1.69 5.20
CA TYR A 325 -9.51 -1.73 6.24
C TYR A 325 -9.98 -1.05 7.52
N GLY A 326 -9.63 -1.65 8.66
CA GLY A 326 -9.95 -1.16 9.99
C GLY A 326 -9.77 -2.23 11.07
N SER A 327 -10.61 -2.19 12.11
CA SER A 327 -10.55 -3.13 13.25
C SER A 327 -11.75 -4.07 13.29
N ALA A 328 -11.47 -5.38 13.32
CA ALA A 328 -12.47 -6.44 13.43
C ALA A 328 -13.16 -6.51 14.82
N ASN A 329 -12.64 -5.80 15.82
CA ASN A 329 -13.24 -5.73 17.15
C ASN A 329 -13.40 -4.25 17.54
N PRO A 330 -14.50 -3.58 17.13
CA PRO A 330 -14.66 -2.16 17.35
C PRO A 330 -14.89 -1.86 18.84
N ASN A 331 -14.27 -0.79 19.34
CA ASN A 331 -14.62 -0.23 20.65
C ASN A 331 -16.07 0.29 20.56
N ARG A 332 -17.01 -0.42 21.19
CA ARG A 332 -18.44 -0.14 21.23
C ARG A 332 -18.78 1.12 22.04
N ALA A 333 -17.88 1.53 22.94
CA ALA A 333 -18.04 2.73 23.74
C ALA A 333 -17.58 4.01 23.01
N LEU A 334 -16.77 3.89 21.94
CA LEU A 334 -16.19 5.02 21.23
C LEU A 334 -17.26 6.03 20.76
N ASN A 335 -17.11 7.29 21.16
CA ASN A 335 -17.99 8.43 20.88
C ASN A 335 -19.47 8.21 21.24
N ARG A 336 -19.75 7.31 22.19
CA ARG A 336 -21.11 7.05 22.66
C ARG A 336 -21.57 8.08 23.71
N PRO A 337 -22.89 8.28 23.87
CA PRO A 337 -23.42 9.11 24.95
C PRO A 337 -22.96 8.60 26.32
N VAL A 338 -22.47 9.51 27.15
CA VAL A 338 -21.97 9.22 28.50
C VAL A 338 -22.78 9.98 29.55
N ALA A 339 -23.14 9.28 30.63
CA ALA A 339 -23.63 9.87 31.86
C ALA A 339 -22.63 9.58 32.99
N VAL A 340 -22.47 10.51 33.93
CA VAL A 340 -21.56 10.37 35.07
C VAL A 340 -22.25 10.81 36.35
N SER A 341 -21.89 10.18 37.45
CA SER A 341 -22.37 10.59 38.78
C SER A 341 -21.94 12.01 39.17
N SER A 342 -20.75 12.42 38.74
CA SER A 342 -20.17 13.73 39.01
C SER A 342 -18.99 13.99 38.06
N THR A 343 -18.57 15.25 37.97
CA THR A 343 -17.33 15.68 37.31
C THR A 343 -16.53 16.54 38.28
N GLU A 344 -15.21 16.38 38.30
CA GLU A 344 -14.31 17.22 39.09
C GLU A 344 -14.41 18.69 38.64
N THR A 345 -14.31 18.91 37.32
CA THR A 345 -14.50 20.20 36.66
C THR A 345 -15.05 20.00 35.25
N ALA A 346 -15.49 21.07 34.60
CA ALA A 346 -15.93 21.04 33.20
C ALA A 346 -14.83 20.62 32.20
N ASN A 347 -13.55 20.70 32.59
CA ASN A 347 -12.43 20.30 31.73
C ASN A 347 -12.21 18.78 31.67
N PHE A 348 -12.85 18.01 32.56
CA PHE A 348 -12.73 16.55 32.62
C PHE A 348 -14.09 15.85 32.46
N PRO A 349 -14.80 16.07 31.34
CA PRO A 349 -16.14 15.55 31.13
C PRO A 349 -16.14 14.03 30.92
N GLY A 350 -17.28 13.38 31.13
CA GLY A 350 -17.43 11.94 30.86
C GLY A 350 -17.13 11.53 29.42
N SER A 351 -17.42 12.41 28.45
CA SER A 351 -17.15 12.17 27.02
C SER A 351 -15.66 11.99 26.71
N ALA A 352 -14.78 12.54 27.55
CA ALA A 352 -13.34 12.44 27.38
C ALA A 352 -12.75 11.07 27.78
N ALA A 353 -13.56 10.15 28.30
CA ALA A 353 -13.14 8.77 28.56
C ALA A 353 -13.62 7.80 27.49
N VAL A 354 -14.19 8.29 26.38
CA VAL A 354 -14.68 7.45 25.28
C VAL A 354 -14.38 8.08 23.92
N ASP A 355 -13.44 9.01 23.84
CA ASP A 355 -13.14 9.80 22.64
C ASP A 355 -12.00 9.19 21.80
N GLY A 356 -11.35 8.13 22.30
CA GLY A 356 -10.22 7.45 21.69
C GLY A 356 -8.89 8.17 21.91
N SER A 357 -8.82 9.17 22.79
CA SER A 357 -7.60 9.95 23.04
C SER A 357 -6.91 9.54 24.33
N GLY A 358 -5.64 9.16 24.23
CA GLY A 358 -4.79 8.87 25.40
C GLY A 358 -4.35 10.11 26.20
N THR A 359 -4.92 11.29 25.93
CA THR A 359 -4.49 12.58 26.49
C THR A 359 -5.61 13.41 27.11
N THR A 360 -6.85 12.96 26.98
CA THR A 360 -8.06 13.56 27.56
C THR A 360 -8.67 12.56 28.53
N ARG A 361 -9.30 13.03 29.61
CA ARG A 361 -9.80 12.16 30.68
C ARG A 361 -11.11 12.64 31.25
N TRP A 362 -11.92 11.69 31.70
CA TRP A 362 -12.95 11.95 32.70
C TRP A 362 -12.34 11.94 34.11
N SER A 363 -12.87 12.78 35.00
CA SER A 363 -12.55 12.78 36.43
C SER A 363 -13.82 12.98 37.24
N SER A 364 -14.07 12.13 38.24
CA SER A 364 -15.20 12.28 39.15
C SER A 364 -14.96 13.34 40.24
N GLY A 365 -16.02 13.72 40.94
CA GLY A 365 -15.88 14.33 42.27
C GLY A 365 -15.21 13.37 43.26
N TYR A 366 -14.71 13.91 44.38
CA TYR A 366 -13.90 13.16 45.35
C TYR A 366 -14.76 12.40 46.37
N VAL A 367 -15.67 11.55 45.85
CA VAL A 367 -16.68 10.83 46.63
C VAL A 367 -16.74 9.36 46.27
N ASP A 368 -17.11 8.54 47.25
CA ASP A 368 -17.40 7.12 47.09
C ASP A 368 -18.86 6.85 47.48
N PRO A 369 -19.64 6.11 46.69
CA PRO A 369 -19.31 5.59 45.36
C PRO A 369 -19.40 6.66 44.26
N SER A 370 -18.77 6.40 43.11
CA SER A 370 -18.91 7.22 41.90
C SER A 370 -18.87 6.34 40.65
N TRP A 371 -19.47 6.81 39.55
CA TRP A 371 -19.62 6.03 38.33
C TRP A 371 -19.60 6.86 37.04
N ILE A 372 -19.24 6.18 35.95
CA ILE A 372 -19.37 6.58 34.54
C ILE A 372 -20.12 5.49 33.78
N GLN A 373 -21.10 5.88 32.97
CA GLN A 373 -22.00 5.02 32.21
C GLN A 373 -22.00 5.42 30.75
N VAL A 374 -21.98 4.42 29.87
CA VAL A 374 -22.01 4.57 28.41
C VAL A 374 -23.28 3.91 27.84
N ASP A 375 -24.04 4.61 27.00
CA ASP A 375 -25.12 4.02 26.19
C ASP A 375 -24.53 3.46 24.89
N LEU A 376 -24.45 2.14 24.78
CA LEU A 376 -23.92 1.44 23.60
C LEU A 376 -24.89 1.50 22.41
N GLY A 377 -26.09 2.06 22.58
CA GLY A 377 -27.13 2.26 21.57
C GLY A 377 -27.99 1.03 21.28
N SER A 378 -27.49 -0.17 21.56
CA SER A 378 -28.22 -1.45 21.46
C SER A 378 -27.67 -2.44 22.49
N THR A 379 -28.40 -3.50 22.78
CA THR A 379 -27.89 -4.60 23.61
C THR A 379 -26.70 -5.27 22.92
N ILE A 380 -25.53 -5.27 23.57
CA ILE A 380 -24.31 -5.92 23.11
C ILE A 380 -23.95 -7.06 24.09
N ALA A 381 -23.51 -8.20 23.58
CA ALA A 381 -22.88 -9.25 24.38
C ALA A 381 -21.38 -8.93 24.52
N LEU A 382 -21.00 -8.40 25.68
CA LEU A 382 -19.63 -7.98 25.97
C LEU A 382 -18.76 -9.18 26.34
N ASN A 383 -17.55 -9.21 25.77
CA ASN A 383 -16.52 -10.19 26.09
C ASN A 383 -15.24 -9.56 26.67
N ARG A 384 -15.07 -8.24 26.51
CA ARG A 384 -13.89 -7.52 27.01
C ARG A 384 -14.22 -6.06 27.30
N VAL A 385 -13.68 -5.54 28.39
CA VAL A 385 -13.74 -4.12 28.77
C VAL A 385 -12.34 -3.66 29.13
N VAL A 386 -11.91 -2.51 28.62
CA VAL A 386 -10.60 -1.93 28.97
C VAL A 386 -10.83 -0.63 29.74
N LEU A 387 -10.20 -0.51 30.89
CA LEU A 387 -10.11 0.75 31.63
C LEU A 387 -8.67 1.25 31.55
N ARG A 388 -8.47 2.49 31.10
CA ARG A 388 -7.17 3.17 31.18
C ARG A 388 -7.25 4.24 32.25
N TRP A 389 -6.76 3.93 33.43
CA TRP A 389 -6.75 4.85 34.56
C TRP A 389 -5.70 5.94 34.42
N GLU A 390 -5.98 7.09 35.00
CA GLU A 390 -4.96 8.07 35.38
C GLU A 390 -4.25 7.60 36.67
N THR A 391 -3.30 8.39 37.19
CA THR A 391 -2.75 8.24 38.54
C THR A 391 -3.85 8.07 39.61
N ALA A 392 -4.99 8.74 39.46
CA ALA A 392 -6.18 8.58 40.29
C ALA A 392 -7.08 7.43 39.76
N TYR A 393 -7.16 6.33 40.51
CA TYR A 393 -7.87 5.11 40.09
C TYR A 393 -8.76 4.51 41.20
N GLY A 394 -9.61 3.55 40.81
CA GLY A 394 -10.43 2.77 41.74
C GLY A 394 -9.65 1.61 42.35
N ARG A 395 -9.49 1.58 43.68
CA ARG A 395 -8.99 0.41 44.41
C ARG A 395 -10.04 -0.70 44.41
N ALA A 396 -11.30 -0.34 44.59
CA ALA A 396 -12.43 -1.24 44.46
C ALA A 396 -13.45 -0.68 43.47
N TYR A 397 -13.86 -1.50 42.50
CA TYR A 397 -14.83 -1.12 41.49
C TYR A 397 -15.53 -2.34 40.90
N GLN A 398 -16.62 -2.09 40.20
CA GLN A 398 -17.39 -3.08 39.45
C GLN A 398 -17.56 -2.63 38.01
N ILE A 399 -17.59 -3.58 37.08
CA ILE A 399 -18.15 -3.37 35.74
C ILE A 399 -19.54 -3.97 35.71
N GLN A 400 -20.51 -3.18 35.25
CA GLN A 400 -21.91 -3.56 35.26
C GLN A 400 -22.54 -3.33 33.89
N THR A 401 -23.51 -4.17 33.53
CA THR A 401 -24.37 -3.95 32.37
C THR A 401 -25.82 -3.75 32.79
N SER A 402 -26.58 -3.06 31.94
CA SER A 402 -28.01 -2.86 32.13
C SER A 402 -28.74 -2.82 30.78
N PRO A 403 -29.95 -3.41 30.67
CA PRO A 403 -30.80 -3.22 29.49
C PRO A 403 -31.48 -1.84 29.45
N ASP A 404 -31.69 -1.19 30.60
CA ASP A 404 -32.55 -0.01 30.76
C ASP A 404 -31.87 1.21 31.42
N GLY A 405 -30.63 1.06 31.89
CA GLY A 405 -29.86 2.11 32.56
C GLY A 405 -30.18 2.27 34.04
N THR A 406 -31.07 1.45 34.60
CA THR A 406 -31.56 1.54 35.99
C THR A 406 -31.36 0.23 36.76
N ASN A 407 -31.58 -0.93 36.12
CA ASN A 407 -31.40 -2.26 36.70
C ASN A 407 -30.06 -2.83 36.26
N TRP A 408 -29.12 -2.97 37.20
CA TRP A 408 -27.73 -3.29 36.91
C TRP A 408 -27.36 -4.71 37.33
N ALA A 409 -26.63 -5.41 36.46
CA ALA A 409 -26.00 -6.69 36.75
C ALA A 409 -24.48 -6.52 36.73
N THR A 410 -23.80 -7.00 37.77
CA THR A 410 -22.33 -6.97 37.84
C THR A 410 -21.74 -8.10 37.00
N ILE A 411 -20.86 -7.75 36.08
CA ILE A 411 -20.16 -8.68 35.17
C ILE A 411 -18.66 -8.81 35.49
N TYR A 412 -18.13 -7.92 36.35
CA TYR A 412 -16.79 -8.00 36.93
C TYR A 412 -16.73 -7.18 38.22
N SER A 413 -15.88 -7.58 39.17
CA SER A 413 -15.59 -6.80 40.38
C SER A 413 -14.16 -7.04 40.87
N THR A 414 -13.55 -6.00 41.43
CA THR A 414 -12.27 -6.10 42.15
C THR A 414 -12.28 -5.23 43.41
N SER A 415 -11.43 -5.57 44.38
CA SER A 415 -11.16 -4.78 45.59
C SER A 415 -9.66 -4.45 45.77
N THR A 416 -8.85 -4.84 44.79
CA THR A 416 -7.39 -4.75 44.82
C THR A 416 -6.84 -4.14 43.53
N GLY A 417 -7.59 -3.24 42.90
CA GLY A 417 -7.13 -2.50 41.73
C GLY A 417 -5.80 -1.79 42.03
N ASP A 418 -4.93 -1.76 41.02
CA ASP A 418 -3.57 -1.22 41.06
C ASP A 418 -3.35 -0.02 40.11
N GLY A 419 -4.38 0.35 39.35
CA GLY A 419 -4.38 1.48 38.42
C GLY A 419 -3.84 1.08 37.06
N GLY A 420 -3.31 2.04 36.28
CA GLY A 420 -2.77 1.74 34.96
C GLY A 420 -3.84 1.26 33.97
N VAL A 421 -3.59 0.14 33.28
CA VAL A 421 -4.52 -0.43 32.29
C VAL A 421 -5.10 -1.74 32.80
N ASP A 422 -6.40 -1.76 33.01
CA ASP A 422 -7.16 -2.98 33.29
C ASP A 422 -7.75 -3.51 31.97
N ASP A 423 -7.27 -4.65 31.50
CA ASP A 423 -7.80 -5.36 30.33
C ASP A 423 -8.63 -6.57 30.79
N LEU A 424 -9.94 -6.36 30.91
CA LEU A 424 -10.84 -7.26 31.61
C LEU A 424 -11.54 -8.19 30.61
N THR A 425 -11.38 -9.50 30.79
CA THR A 425 -12.27 -10.48 30.17
C THR A 425 -13.57 -10.52 30.97
N VAL A 426 -14.71 -10.27 30.32
CA VAL A 426 -16.02 -10.20 30.96
C VAL A 426 -17.03 -11.08 30.22
N SER A 427 -18.15 -11.39 30.87
CA SER A 427 -19.26 -12.07 30.23
C SER A 427 -20.57 -11.49 30.72
N GLY A 428 -21.29 -10.82 29.83
CA GLY A 428 -22.63 -10.31 30.10
C GLY A 428 -23.16 -9.47 28.95
N SER A 429 -24.45 -9.18 28.96
CA SER A 429 -25.09 -8.38 27.92
C SER A 429 -25.85 -7.20 28.50
N GLY A 430 -25.95 -6.14 27.71
CA GLY A 430 -26.70 -4.94 28.06
C GLY A 430 -26.57 -3.85 27.02
N ARG A 431 -27.48 -2.88 27.07
CA ARG A 431 -27.40 -1.65 26.27
C ARG A 431 -26.49 -0.62 26.94
N TYR A 432 -26.45 -0.61 28.25
CA TYR A 432 -25.62 0.30 29.03
C TYR A 432 -24.48 -0.48 29.69
N LEU A 433 -23.29 0.12 29.67
CA LEU A 433 -22.11 -0.30 30.41
C LEU A 433 -21.80 0.75 31.47
N ARG A 434 -21.42 0.34 32.69
CA ARG A 434 -21.02 1.25 33.75
C ARG A 434 -19.80 0.73 34.50
N MET A 435 -18.81 1.61 34.70
CA MET A 435 -17.80 1.45 35.74
C MET A 435 -18.36 2.08 37.02
N TYR A 436 -18.49 1.29 38.08
CA TYR A 436 -19.02 1.68 39.38
C TYR A 436 -17.94 1.54 40.45
N GLY A 437 -17.30 2.65 40.80
CA GLY A 437 -16.24 2.73 41.80
C GLY A 437 -16.81 2.77 43.22
N THR A 438 -16.32 1.88 44.08
CA THR A 438 -16.75 1.75 45.48
C THR A 438 -15.69 2.15 46.50
N ALA A 439 -14.41 2.16 46.13
CA ALA A 439 -13.35 2.76 46.93
C ALA A 439 -12.23 3.32 46.04
N ARG A 440 -11.89 4.60 46.21
CA ARG A 440 -10.74 5.25 45.55
C ARG A 440 -9.42 4.78 46.15
N ALA A 441 -8.40 4.67 45.30
CA ALA A 441 -7.05 4.32 45.73
C ALA A 441 -6.22 5.51 46.23
N THR A 442 -6.66 6.72 45.90
CA THR A 442 -5.99 7.98 46.25
C THR A 442 -6.98 8.93 46.93
N SER A 443 -6.52 10.09 47.38
CA SER A 443 -7.40 11.17 47.88
C SER A 443 -8.22 11.85 46.78
N TRP A 444 -7.86 11.64 45.51
CA TRP A 444 -8.53 12.20 44.34
C TRP A 444 -9.76 11.37 43.95
N GLY A 445 -10.46 11.77 42.89
CA GLY A 445 -11.61 11.06 42.31
C GLY A 445 -11.21 9.77 41.57
N TYR A 446 -12.16 9.19 40.86
CA TYR A 446 -11.90 8.19 39.82
C TYR A 446 -11.58 8.91 38.52
N SER A 447 -10.52 8.54 37.82
CA SER A 447 -10.18 9.17 36.55
C SER A 447 -9.73 8.18 35.48
N LEU A 448 -10.34 8.29 34.30
CA LEU A 448 -10.10 7.41 33.16
C LEU A 448 -9.70 8.24 31.95
N TRP A 449 -8.57 7.88 31.34
CA TRP A 449 -8.22 8.28 29.97
C TRP A 449 -9.17 7.62 28.97
N GLU A 450 -9.49 6.33 29.15
CA GLU A 450 -10.41 5.60 28.27
C GLU A 450 -11.20 4.52 29.01
N LEU A 451 -12.42 4.29 28.55
CA LEU A 451 -13.33 3.20 28.87
C LEU A 451 -13.76 2.56 27.54
N GLU A 452 -13.12 1.44 27.21
CA GLU A 452 -13.35 0.72 25.96
C GLU A 452 -14.23 -0.50 26.22
N ALA A 453 -15.16 -0.80 25.31
CA ALA A 453 -16.06 -1.95 25.41
C ALA A 453 -16.04 -2.77 24.13
N TYR A 454 -15.91 -4.08 24.23
CA TYR A 454 -15.78 -4.98 23.08
C TYR A 454 -16.76 -6.15 23.21
N GLY A 455 -17.34 -6.54 22.08
CA GLY A 455 -18.43 -7.52 22.05
C GLY A 455 -19.24 -7.50 20.75
N ASN A 456 -20.14 -8.48 20.64
CA ASN A 456 -20.97 -8.72 19.45
C ASN A 456 -22.46 -8.51 19.70
#